data_AF-A0A1Q5ZUY4-F1
#
_entry.id   AF-A0A1Q5ZUY4-F1
#
_cell.length_a   1.000
_cell.length_b   1.000
_cell.length_c   1.000
_cell.angle_alpha   90.00
_cell.angle_beta   90.00
_cell.angle_gamma   90.00
#
_symmetry.space_group_name_H-M   'P 1'
#
loop_
_entity.id
_entity.type
_entity.pdbx_description
1 polymer ?
#
loop_
_entity_poly.entity_id
_entity_poly.type
_entity_poly.pdbx_seq_one_letter_code
_entity_poly.pdbx_strand_id
1 'polypeptide(L)'
;MLNTKYTINNDALIIKSGLIIKIDIDIKKIKKVIPNNTIWSAPALSSDRIEIFYNTYDSVVISPKNKKEFIEMLKQINPAIVSEV
;
A
#
# COMPACT_ATOMS: atom_id res chain seq x y z
N MET A 1 1.88 -19.69 -8.63
CA MET A 1 1.22 -18.38 -8.83
C MET A 1 1.21 -17.65 -7.50
N LEU A 2 2.19 -16.76 -7.26
CA LEU A 2 2.28 -15.98 -6.03
C LEU A 2 1.34 -14.78 -6.16
N ASN A 3 0.14 -14.89 -5.60
CA ASN A 3 -0.82 -13.79 -5.60
C ASN A 3 -0.66 -13.01 -4.29
N THR A 4 -0.49 -11.69 -4.41
CA THR A 4 -0.59 -10.79 -3.25
C THR A 4 -2.06 -10.41 -3.06
N LYS A 5 -2.60 -10.65 -1.87
CA LYS A 5 -3.95 -10.25 -1.47
C LYS A 5 -3.85 -9.15 -0.42
N TYR A 6 -4.66 -8.12 -0.62
CA TYR A 6 -4.84 -7.03 0.33
C TYR A 6 -6.23 -7.16 0.94
N THR A 7 -6.32 -7.12 2.26
CA THR A 7 -7.59 -7.21 2.98
C THR A 7 -7.64 -6.11 4.02
N ILE A 8 -8.69 -5.30 3.99
CA ILE A 8 -8.95 -4.29 5.00
C ILE A 8 -9.95 -4.89 5.99
N ASN A 9 -9.58 -4.94 7.27
CA ASN A 9 -10.42 -5.49 8.33
C ASN A 9 -10.26 -4.66 9.62
N ASN A 10 -11.35 -4.17 10.21
CA ASN A 10 -11.34 -3.40 11.47
C ASN A 10 -10.20 -2.35 11.56
N ASP A 11 -10.08 -1.49 10.54
CA ASP A 11 -9.03 -0.47 10.44
C ASP A 11 -7.59 -1.00 10.26
N ALA A 12 -7.40 -2.28 9.97
CA ALA A 12 -6.12 -2.88 9.67
C ALA A 12 -6.01 -3.31 8.20
N LEU A 13 -4.89 -2.98 7.57
CA LEU A 13 -4.50 -3.44 6.25
C LEU A 13 -3.64 -4.70 6.39
N ILE A 14 -4.21 -5.83 5.98
CA ILE A 14 -3.56 -7.13 5.96
C ILE A 14 -3.06 -7.40 4.55
N ILE A 15 -1.74 -7.50 4.39
CA ILE A 15 -1.07 -7.84 3.14
C ILE A 15 -0.61 -9.29 3.24
N LYS A 16 -1.12 -10.16 2.38
CA LYS A 16 -0.70 -11.57 2.30
C LYS A 16 -0.09 -11.85 0.94
N SER A 17 1.14 -12.36 0.91
CA SER A 17 1.78 -12.82 -0.33
C SER A 17 2.24 -14.27 -0.18
N GLY A 18 1.69 -15.13 -1.03
CA GLY A 18 1.94 -16.58 -0.95
C GLY A 18 1.49 -17.17 0.40
N LEU A 19 2.24 -18.17 0.89
CA LEU A 19 1.98 -18.83 2.18
C LEU A 19 2.78 -18.25 3.35
N ILE A 20 3.82 -17.46 3.10
CA ILE A 20 4.82 -17.10 4.12
C ILE A 20 4.67 -15.65 4.57
N ILE A 21 4.32 -14.74 3.65
CA ILE A 21 4.30 -13.30 3.95
C ILE A 21 2.90 -12.92 4.40
N LYS A 22 2.79 -12.47 5.66
CA LYS A 22 1.62 -11.78 6.20
C LYS A 22 2.10 -10.54 6.94
N ILE A 23 1.72 -9.37 6.46
CA ILE A 23 2.00 -8.07 7.09
C ILE A 23 0.67 -7.50 7.56
N ASP A 24 0.66 -6.96 8.77
CA ASP A 24 -0.52 -6.34 9.38
C ASP A 24 -0.16 -4.89 9.73
N ILE A 25 -0.91 -3.95 9.17
CA ILE A 25 -0.64 -2.52 9.28
C ILE A 25 -1.91 -1.82 9.77
N ASP A 26 -1.83 -1.18 10.92
CA ASP A 26 -2.90 -0.31 11.40
C ASP A 26 -3.02 0.92 10.48
N ILE A 27 -4.19 1.08 9.83
CA ILE A 27 -4.47 2.14 8.87
C ILE A 27 -4.40 3.52 9.54
N LYS A 28 -4.68 3.60 10.85
CA LYS A 28 -4.57 4.84 11.63
C LYS A 28 -3.13 5.30 11.79
N LYS A 29 -2.17 4.38 11.68
CA LYS A 29 -0.73 4.71 11.73
C LYS A 29 -0.17 5.12 10.37
N ILE A 30 -0.90 4.89 9.28
CA ILE A 30 -0.50 5.32 7.95
C ILE A 30 -0.45 6.85 7.94
N LYS A 31 0.72 7.40 7.64
CA LYS A 31 0.96 8.85 7.55
C LYS A 31 0.93 9.33 6.12
N LYS A 32 1.54 8.55 5.21
CA LYS A 32 1.75 8.95 3.83
C LYS A 32 1.61 7.77 2.88
N VAL A 33 1.01 8.01 1.73
CA VAL A 33 0.99 7.08 0.60
C VAL A 33 1.51 7.81 -0.63
N ILE A 34 2.63 7.35 -1.20
CA ILE A 34 3.23 7.98 -2.37
C ILE A 34 3.30 7.00 -3.55
N PRO A 35 3.17 7.49 -4.79
CA PRO A 35 3.47 6.66 -5.95
C PRO A 35 4.95 6.26 -5.91
N ASN A 36 5.23 4.96 -5.97
CA ASN A 36 6.59 4.46 -6.09
C ASN A 36 6.93 4.45 -7.59
N ASN A 37 7.40 5.61 -8.06
CA ASN A 37 7.70 5.86 -9.46
C ASN A 37 9.21 5.80 -9.73
N THR A 38 9.94 4.89 -9.08
CA THR A 38 11.38 4.72 -9.27
C THR A 38 11.67 4.23 -10.70
N ILE A 39 11.78 5.18 -11.63
CA ILE A 39 12.09 5.01 -13.05
C ILE A 39 13.57 4.57 -13.27
N TRP A 40 14.38 4.45 -12.22
CA TRP A 40 15.83 4.30 -12.36
C TRP A 40 16.34 2.95 -12.87
N SER A 41 15.50 1.90 -13.05
CA SER A 41 16.06 0.58 -13.41
C SER A 41 15.22 -0.37 -14.26
N ALA A 42 14.03 -0.02 -14.78
CA ALA A 42 13.37 -0.89 -15.76
C ALA A 42 12.23 -0.22 -16.54
N PRO A 43 12.04 -0.55 -17.83
CA PRO A 43 10.76 -0.37 -18.51
C PRO A 43 9.79 -1.44 -17.97
N ALA A 44 9.15 -1.16 -16.83
CA ALA A 44 8.12 -2.03 -16.31
C ALA A 44 6.75 -1.57 -16.83
N LEU A 45 6.08 -2.45 -17.59
CA LEU A 45 4.73 -2.27 -18.13
C LEU A 45 3.62 -2.24 -17.02
N SER A 46 3.97 -1.86 -15.79
CA SER A 46 3.12 -1.86 -14.59
C SER A 46 3.66 -0.82 -13.59
N SER A 47 3.35 0.45 -13.84
CA SER A 47 3.75 1.62 -13.05
C SER A 47 2.82 1.91 -11.86
N ASP A 48 2.18 0.88 -11.28
CA ASP A 48 1.10 1.04 -10.31
C ASP A 48 1.49 0.73 -8.86
N ARG A 49 2.80 0.73 -8.57
CA ARG A 49 3.30 0.54 -7.21
C ARG A 49 3.11 1.81 -6.38
N ILE A 50 2.70 1.63 -5.14
CA ILE A 50 2.61 2.69 -4.14
C ILE A 50 3.37 2.26 -2.89
N GLU A 51 3.95 3.23 -2.21
CA GLU A 51 4.64 3.02 -0.94
C GLU A 51 3.82 3.63 0.20
N ILE A 52 3.55 2.81 1.20
CA ILE A 52 2.74 3.16 2.38
C ILE A 52 3.69 3.32 3.56
N PHE A 53 3.73 4.53 4.12
CA PHE A 53 4.49 4.84 5.33
C PHE A 53 3.56 4.75 6.53
N TYR A 54 3.81 3.79 7.42
CA TYR A 54 2.98 3.50 8.59
C TYR A 54 3.73 3.64 9.92
N ASN A 55 5.02 4.00 9.87
CA ASN A 55 5.79 4.39 11.04
C ASN A 55 6.86 5.42 10.64
N THR A 56 7.71 5.84 11.58
CA THR A 56 8.80 6.80 11.31
C THR A 56 9.83 6.24 10.33
N TYR A 57 10.12 4.94 10.37
CA TYR A 57 11.11 4.28 9.51
C TYR A 57 10.56 3.08 8.75
N ASP A 58 9.29 2.71 9.01
CA ASP A 58 8.68 1.54 8.38
C ASP A 58 7.77 1.97 7.23
N SER A 59 8.07 1.42 6.06
CA SER A 59 7.24 1.53 4.86
C SER A 59 7.05 0.15 4.22
N VAL A 60 6.00 0.04 3.40
CA VAL A 60 5.79 -1.13 2.56
C VAL A 60 5.45 -0.70 1.15
N VAL A 61 6.10 -1.32 0.17
CA VAL A 61 5.77 -1.13 -1.25
C VAL A 61 4.78 -2.21 -1.66
N ILE A 62 3.62 -1.79 -2.15
CA ILE A 62 2.58 -2.68 -2.67
C ILE A 62 2.18 -2.27 -4.08
N SER A 63 1.59 -3.20 -4.83
CA SER A 63 1.07 -2.96 -6.18
C SER A 63 -0.41 -3.33 -6.21
N PRO A 64 -1.31 -2.49 -5.67
CA PRO A 64 -2.74 -2.72 -5.78
C PRO A 64 -3.18 -2.61 -7.24
N LYS A 65 -4.15 -3.41 -7.66
CA LYS A 65 -4.67 -3.38 -9.03
C LYS A 65 -5.32 -2.03 -9.38
N ASN A 66 -5.93 -1.37 -8.38
CA ASN A 66 -6.59 -0.08 -8.54
C ASN A 66 -6.11 0.89 -7.45
N LYS A 67 -5.05 1.66 -7.74
CA LYS A 67 -4.38 2.53 -6.75
C LYS A 67 -5.30 3.63 -6.20
N LYS A 68 -6.14 4.21 -7.06
CA LYS A 68 -7.04 5.32 -6.67
C LYS A 68 -8.07 4.84 -5.65
N GLU A 69 -8.82 3.80 -6.02
CA GLU A 69 -9.82 3.17 -5.15
C GLU A 69 -9.19 2.69 -3.82
N PHE A 70 -8.01 2.07 -3.88
CA PHE A 70 -7.30 1.63 -2.69
C PHE A 70 -6.95 2.79 -1.75
N ILE A 71 -6.46 3.91 -2.30
CA ILE A 71 -6.12 5.11 -1.50
C ILE A 71 -7.38 5.77 -0.94
N GLU A 72 -8.48 5.80 -1.70
CA GLU A 72 -9.77 6.31 -1.23
C GLU A 72 -10.29 5.48 -0.05
N MET A 73 -10.23 4.14 -0.13
CA MET A 73 -10.60 3.25 0.98
C MET A 73 -9.76 3.51 2.24
N LEU A 74 -8.44 3.69 2.08
CA LEU A 74 -7.58 4.03 3.22
C LEU A 74 -7.93 5.39 3.82
N LYS A 75 -8.21 6.39 2.99
CA LYS A 75 -8.61 7.73 3.42
C LYS A 75 -9.98 7.77 4.10
N GLN A 76 -10.91 6.91 3.71
CA GLN A 76 -12.20 6.78 4.38
C GLN A 76 -12.05 6.37 5.85
N ILE A 77 -11.04 5.54 6.14
CA ILE A 77 -10.73 5.08 7.50
C ILE A 77 -9.84 6.09 8.24
N ASN A 78 -8.83 6.61 7.55
CA ASN A 78 -7.90 7.59 8.08
C ASN A 78 -7.78 8.79 7.13
N PRO A 79 -8.59 9.84 7.32
CA PRO A 79 -8.56 11.02 6.46
C PRO A 79 -7.28 11.87 6.61
N ALA A 80 -6.45 11.60 7.62
CA ALA A 80 -5.17 12.28 7.81
C ALA A 80 -4.06 11.76 6.88
N ILE A 81 -4.30 10.69 6.12
CA ILE A 81 -3.34 10.14 5.17
C ILE A 81 -3.06 11.18 4.06
N VAL A 82 -1.80 11.59 3.97
CA VAL A 82 -1.31 12.42 2.86
C VAL A 82 -1.04 11.53 1.66
N SER A 83 -1.73 11.76 0.55
CA SER A 83 -1.53 11.02 -0.70
C SER A 83 -0.99 11.94 -1.80
N GLU A 84 0.10 11.56 -2.46
CA GLU A 84 0.72 12.32 -3.56
C GLU A 84 0.32 11.77 -4.95
N VAL A 85 -0.98 11.51 -5.16
CA VAL A 85 -1.51 10.90 -6.40
C VAL A 85 -1.95 11.96 -7.40
#